data_AF-A0A351BNK1-F1
#
_entry.id   AF-A0A351BNK1-F1
#
_cell.length_a   1.000
_cell.length_b   1.000
_cell.length_c   1.000
_cell.angle_alpha   90.00
_cell.angle_beta   90.00
_cell.angle_gamma   90.00
#
_symmetry.space_group_name_H-M   'P 1'
#
loop_
_entity.id
_entity.type
_entity.pdbx_description
1 polymer ?
#
loop_
_entity_poly.entity_id
_entity_poly.type
_entity_poly.pdbx_seq_one_letter_code
_entity_poly.pdbx_strand_id
1 'polypeptide(L)'
;NRDPAMLKALLLLPLLGAALVALLPNRSVDLMRHLASAVAAATMLCAILLLASFDATTADIQFFETRPWNPRVGSHLALGVDGISLPMILLATLLCFVAIFTSTSIRNGAKLYFSLLLVLESALLIVFSARDWSLFYVCWELTLIPLFFLIDR
;
A
#
# COMPACT_ATOMS: atom_id res chain seq x y z
N ASN A 1 23.02 -3.69 -4.68
CA ASN A 1 21.86 -2.79 -4.54
C ASN A 1 20.90 -3.07 -5.69
N ARG A 2 19.73 -3.68 -5.40
CA ARG A 2 18.68 -3.97 -6.39
C ARG A 2 17.86 -2.71 -6.70
N ASP A 3 17.26 -2.64 -7.88
CA ASP A 3 16.55 -1.45 -8.37
C ASP A 3 15.36 -1.05 -7.48
N PRO A 4 15.29 0.20 -6.98
CA PRO A 4 14.21 0.67 -6.11
C PRO A 4 12.87 0.87 -6.84
N ALA A 5 12.87 0.75 -8.18
CA ALA A 5 11.68 0.93 -9.01
C ALA A 5 10.54 -0.05 -8.64
N MET A 6 10.88 -1.28 -8.26
CA MET A 6 9.89 -2.28 -7.88
C MET A 6 9.15 -1.92 -6.58
N LEU A 7 9.87 -1.36 -5.60
CA LEU A 7 9.26 -0.87 -4.36
C LEU A 7 8.32 0.31 -4.65
N LYS A 8 8.74 1.27 -5.49
CA LYS A 8 7.85 2.38 -5.89
C LYS A 8 6.58 1.91 -6.58
N ALA A 9 6.70 0.95 -7.50
CA ALA A 9 5.54 0.39 -8.18
C ALA A 9 4.56 -0.21 -7.16
N LEU A 10 5.07 -0.99 -6.20
CA LEU A 10 4.27 -1.58 -5.12
C LEU A 10 3.53 -0.53 -4.28
N LEU A 11 4.19 0.59 -3.95
CA LEU A 11 3.60 1.66 -3.13
C LEU A 11 2.56 2.49 -3.89
N LEU A 12 2.79 2.76 -5.18
CA LEU A 12 1.97 3.65 -6.00
C LEU A 12 0.78 2.96 -6.67
N LEU A 13 0.87 1.67 -6.96
CA LEU A 13 -0.19 0.92 -7.63
C LEU A 13 -1.54 0.95 -6.88
N PRO A 14 -1.63 0.75 -5.56
CA PRO A 14 -2.89 0.87 -4.85
C PRO A 14 -3.41 2.31 -4.82
N LEU A 15 -2.52 3.31 -4.74
CA LEU A 15 -2.90 4.73 -4.78
C LEU A 15 -3.51 5.12 -6.14
N LEU A 16 -2.93 4.64 -7.24
CA LEU A 16 -3.48 4.82 -8.58
C LEU A 16 -4.82 4.11 -8.72
N GLY A 17 -4.95 2.88 -8.20
CA GLY A 17 -6.22 2.18 -8.17
C GLY A 17 -7.30 2.93 -7.38
N ALA A 18 -6.94 3.49 -6.23
CA ALA A 18 -7.84 4.31 -5.43
C ALA A 18 -8.34 5.53 -6.22
N ALA A 19 -7.44 6.22 -6.92
CA ALA A 19 -7.80 7.36 -7.78
C ALA A 19 -8.73 6.93 -8.92
N LEU A 20 -8.46 5.79 -9.57
CA LEU A 20 -9.33 5.24 -10.62
C LEU A 20 -10.73 4.92 -10.09
N VAL A 21 -10.85 4.27 -8.94
CA VAL A 21 -12.14 4.02 -8.29
C VAL A 21 -12.85 5.34 -7.93
N ALA A 22 -12.11 6.32 -7.41
CA ALA A 22 -12.64 7.63 -7.03
C ALA A 22 -13.08 8.49 -8.23
N LEU A 23 -12.61 8.21 -9.44
CA LEU A 23 -13.04 8.92 -10.66
C LEU A 23 -14.19 8.22 -11.39
N LEU A 24 -14.45 6.94 -11.12
CA LEU A 24 -15.55 6.21 -11.74
C LEU A 24 -16.93 6.78 -11.38
N PRO A 25 -17.89 6.79 -12.33
CA PRO A 25 -19.27 7.18 -12.06
C PRO A 25 -19.95 6.14 -11.16
N ASN A 26 -20.91 6.58 -10.35
CA ASN A 26 -21.58 5.77 -9.33
C ASN A 26 -22.61 4.75 -9.90
N ARG A 27 -22.36 4.24 -11.10
CA ARG A 27 -23.31 3.43 -11.89
C ARG A 27 -23.20 1.92 -11.64
N SER A 28 -22.01 1.41 -11.30
CA SER A 28 -21.77 -0.03 -11.15
C SER A 28 -20.83 -0.34 -9.98
N VAL A 29 -21.44 -0.74 -8.85
CA VAL A 29 -20.72 -1.22 -7.66
C VAL A 29 -19.81 -2.41 -8.01
N ASP A 30 -20.28 -3.33 -8.84
CA ASP A 30 -19.50 -4.50 -9.25
C ASP A 30 -18.26 -4.12 -10.04
N LEU A 31 -18.33 -3.11 -10.91
CA LEU A 31 -17.16 -2.63 -11.65
C LEU A 31 -16.11 -2.05 -10.70
N MET A 32 -16.54 -1.25 -9.72
CA MET A 32 -15.64 -0.69 -8.70
C MET A 32 -14.96 -1.80 -7.89
N ARG A 33 -15.72 -2.82 -7.47
CA ARG A 33 -15.19 -3.97 -6.74
C ARG A 33 -14.21 -4.76 -7.59
N HIS A 34 -14.57 -5.08 -8.83
CA HIS A 34 -13.69 -5.82 -9.74
C HIS A 34 -12.39 -5.06 -10.02
N LEU A 35 -12.48 -3.75 -10.29
CA LEU A 35 -11.30 -2.90 -10.48
C LEU A 35 -10.44 -2.85 -9.22
N ALA A 36 -11.03 -2.61 -8.04
CA ALA A 36 -10.29 -2.59 -6.79
C ALA A 36 -9.64 -3.94 -6.47
N SER A 37 -10.35 -5.05 -6.72
CA SER A 37 -9.82 -6.41 -6.53
C SER A 37 -8.68 -6.73 -7.48
N ALA A 38 -8.75 -6.24 -8.73
CA ALA A 38 -7.69 -6.43 -9.72
C ALA A 38 -6.43 -5.63 -9.35
N VAL A 39 -6.60 -4.40 -8.85
CA VAL A 39 -5.51 -3.59 -8.31
C VAL A 39 -4.87 -4.29 -7.12
N ALA A 40 -5.65 -4.74 -6.13
CA ALA A 40 -5.14 -5.43 -4.95
C ALA A 40 -4.48 -6.80 -5.28
N ALA A 41 -4.97 -7.50 -6.31
CA ALA A 41 -4.30 -8.69 -6.82
C ALA A 41 -2.95 -8.35 -7.47
N ALA A 42 -2.89 -7.23 -8.22
CA ALA A 42 -1.66 -6.76 -8.83
C ALA A 42 -0.64 -6.27 -7.78
N THR A 43 -1.07 -5.59 -6.72
CA THR A 43 -0.17 -5.21 -5.60
C THR A 43 0.37 -6.44 -4.90
N MET A 44 -0.48 -7.43 -4.61
CA MET A 44 -0.06 -8.70 -4.03
C MET A 44 0.94 -9.44 -4.94
N LEU A 45 0.70 -9.45 -6.24
CA LEU A 45 1.65 -10.02 -7.21
C LEU A 45 3.00 -9.28 -7.18
N CYS A 46 3.00 -7.95 -7.13
CA CYS A 46 4.22 -7.16 -6.96
C CYS A 46 4.95 -7.50 -5.65
N ALA A 47 4.22 -7.70 -4.55
CA ALA A 47 4.82 -8.12 -3.28
C ALA A 47 5.45 -9.52 -3.36
N ILE A 48 4.81 -10.47 -4.07
CA ILE A 48 5.36 -11.81 -4.33
C ILE A 48 6.61 -11.73 -5.21
N LEU A 49 6.62 -10.88 -6.24
CA LEU A 49 7.82 -10.64 -7.06
C LEU A 49 8.95 -10.00 -6.24
N LEU A 50 8.61 -9.16 -5.26
CA LEU A 50 9.56 -8.61 -4.30
C LEU A 50 10.13 -9.68 -3.38
N LEU A 51 9.32 -10.64 -2.93
CA LEU A 51 9.77 -11.82 -2.18
C LEU A 51 10.72 -12.70 -3.00
N ALA A 52 10.36 -13.07 -4.22
CA ALA A 52 11.26 -13.80 -5.13
C ALA A 52 12.53 -12.97 -5.46
N SER A 53 12.34 -11.65 -5.46
CA SER A 53 13.30 -10.56 -5.51
C SER A 53 14.35 -10.54 -4.39
N PHE A 54 14.05 -11.10 -3.23
CA PHE A 54 14.73 -10.79 -1.97
C PHE A 54 15.87 -11.77 -1.69
N ASP A 55 17.01 -11.26 -1.22
CA ASP A 55 18.15 -12.09 -0.82
C ASP A 55 18.14 -12.29 0.70
N ALA A 56 17.71 -13.47 1.15
CA ALA A 56 17.64 -13.79 2.57
C ALA A 56 18.98 -14.19 3.20
N THR A 57 20.08 -14.24 2.42
CA THR A 57 21.41 -14.60 2.93
C THR A 57 22.15 -13.45 3.60
N THR A 58 21.63 -12.22 3.45
CA THR A 58 22.22 -11.00 4.00
C THR A 58 21.23 -10.31 4.96
N ALA A 59 21.77 -9.61 5.96
CA ALA A 59 20.98 -8.78 6.88
C ALA A 59 20.78 -7.34 6.36
N ASP A 60 21.19 -7.07 5.11
CA ASP A 60 21.18 -5.75 4.52
C ASP A 60 19.77 -5.30 4.13
N ILE A 61 19.54 -3.99 4.18
CA ILE A 61 18.33 -3.37 3.64
C ILE A 61 18.39 -3.40 2.11
N GLN A 62 17.36 -3.95 1.48
CA GLN A 62 17.25 -4.09 0.03
C GLN A 62 16.23 -3.13 -0.55
N PHE A 63 16.31 -2.90 -1.87
CA PHE A 63 15.46 -1.95 -2.59
C PHE A 63 15.47 -0.54 -1.97
N PHE A 64 16.63 -0.15 -1.44
CA PHE A 64 16.79 1.07 -0.64
C PHE A 64 16.81 2.32 -1.53
N GLU A 65 16.02 3.32 -1.14
CA GLU A 65 16.07 4.65 -1.72
C GLU A 65 15.95 5.70 -0.62
N THR A 66 16.79 6.73 -0.70
CA THR A 66 16.73 7.86 0.22
C THR A 66 16.73 9.17 -0.55
N ARG A 67 15.84 10.09 -0.17
CA ARG A 67 15.84 11.48 -0.64
C ARG A 67 15.65 12.43 0.54
N PRO A 68 16.39 13.53 0.64
CA PRO A 68 16.16 14.50 1.70
C PRO A 68 14.74 15.07 1.60
N TRP A 69 13.96 15.01 2.69
CA TRP A 69 12.65 15.64 2.80
C TRP A 69 12.81 17.02 3.43
N ASN A 70 13.29 17.08 4.67
CA ASN A 70 13.54 18.32 5.39
C ASN A 70 14.96 18.31 5.96
N PRO A 71 15.93 18.91 5.25
CA PRO A 71 17.32 18.94 5.67
C PRO A 71 17.55 19.59 7.05
N ARG A 72 16.66 20.50 7.48
CA ARG A 72 16.79 21.21 8.77
C ARG A 72 16.49 20.33 9.98
N VAL A 73 15.57 19.37 9.80
CA VAL A 73 15.16 18.41 10.84
C VAL A 73 15.90 17.08 10.68
N GLY A 74 16.69 16.93 9.60
CA GLY A 74 17.38 15.69 9.28
C GLY A 74 16.44 14.58 8.82
N SER A 75 15.28 14.93 8.24
CA SER A 75 14.32 13.93 7.77
C SER A 75 14.52 13.57 6.30
N HIS A 76 14.36 12.28 6.02
CA HIS A 76 14.49 11.70 4.70
C HIS A 76 13.24 10.91 4.30
N LEU A 77 12.92 10.96 3.00
CA LEU A 77 12.14 9.94 2.32
C LEU A 77 13.04 8.70 2.15
N ALA A 78 13.27 7.98 3.24
CA ALA A 78 14.04 6.74 3.25
C ALA A 78 13.08 5.54 3.22
N LEU A 79 13.16 4.76 2.14
CA LEU A 79 12.38 3.56 1.90
C LEU A 79 13.32 2.37 1.69
N GLY A 80 12.91 1.19 2.15
CA GLY A 80 13.66 -0.04 1.95
C GLY A 80 12.98 -1.22 2.62
N VAL A 81 13.41 -2.43 2.23
CA VAL A 81 12.83 -3.68 2.71
C VAL A 81 13.91 -4.53 3.37
N ASP A 82 13.62 -5.03 4.57
CA ASP A 82 14.44 -5.99 5.31
C ASP A 82 13.64 -7.29 5.56
N GLY A 83 14.22 -8.22 6.30
CA GLY A 83 13.61 -9.52 6.59
C GLY A 83 12.32 -9.46 7.41
N ILE A 84 12.03 -8.35 8.12
CA ILE A 84 10.82 -8.19 8.92
C ILE A 84 9.73 -7.47 8.12
N SER A 85 10.10 -6.42 7.39
CA SER A 85 9.18 -5.66 6.54
C SER A 85 8.58 -6.50 5.43
N LEU A 86 9.35 -7.43 4.86
CA LEU A 86 8.89 -8.25 3.75
C LEU A 86 7.67 -9.13 4.09
N PRO A 87 7.68 -9.95 5.17
CA PRO A 87 6.48 -10.64 5.64
C PRO A 87 5.29 -9.71 5.91
N MET A 88 5.53 -8.54 6.48
CA MET A 88 4.45 -7.59 6.80
C MET A 88 3.82 -6.99 5.54
N ILE A 89 4.62 -6.69 4.52
CA ILE A 89 4.14 -6.23 3.20
C ILE A 89 3.31 -7.33 2.52
N LEU A 90 3.77 -8.57 2.53
CA LEU A 90 3.02 -9.70 1.98
C LEU A 90 1.69 -9.91 2.71
N LEU A 91 1.71 -9.86 4.04
CA LEU A 91 0.50 -9.99 4.84
C LEU A 91 -0.49 -8.85 4.57
N ALA A 92 -0.01 -7.61 4.50
CA ALA A 92 -0.84 -6.44 4.23
C ALA A 92 -1.54 -6.53 2.87
N THR A 93 -0.79 -6.87 1.81
CA THR A 93 -1.37 -7.03 0.46
C THR A 93 -2.36 -8.19 0.39
N LEU A 94 -2.05 -9.32 1.04
CA LEU A 94 -2.97 -10.47 1.12
C LEU A 94 -4.27 -10.11 1.83
N LEU A 95 -4.18 -9.46 2.99
CA LEU A 95 -5.37 -9.07 3.76
C LEU A 95 -6.22 -8.04 3.01
N CYS A 96 -5.59 -7.07 2.33
CA CYS A 96 -6.33 -6.10 1.53
C CYS A 96 -7.04 -6.77 0.35
N PHE A 97 -6.35 -7.66 -0.37
CA PHE A 97 -6.95 -8.43 -1.46
C PHE A 97 -8.17 -9.24 -0.97
N VAL A 98 -8.02 -10.00 0.11
CA VAL A 98 -9.13 -10.80 0.68
C VAL A 98 -10.28 -9.90 1.15
N ALA A 99 -9.99 -8.78 1.82
CA ALA A 99 -10.99 -7.84 2.28
C ALA A 99 -11.83 -7.29 1.13
N ILE A 100 -11.19 -6.85 0.03
CA ILE A 100 -11.89 -6.34 -1.16
C ILE A 100 -12.66 -7.45 -1.86
N PHE A 101 -12.03 -8.62 -2.03
CA PHE A 101 -12.61 -9.75 -2.77
C PHE A 101 -13.89 -10.28 -2.11
N THR A 102 -13.90 -10.36 -0.78
CA THR A 102 -15.04 -10.87 0.01
C THR A 102 -16.16 -9.83 0.21
N SER A 103 -15.89 -8.54 -0.03
CA SER A 103 -16.83 -7.43 0.15
C SER A 103 -17.92 -7.33 -0.93
N THR A 104 -18.76 -8.37 -1.01
CA THR A 104 -19.88 -8.47 -1.96
C THR A 104 -21.17 -7.82 -1.48
N SER A 105 -21.33 -7.62 -0.17
CA SER A 105 -22.53 -7.00 0.43
C SER A 105 -22.53 -5.48 0.37
N ILE A 106 -21.39 -4.84 0.14
CA ILE A 106 -21.24 -3.37 0.16
C ILE A 106 -21.84 -2.76 -1.11
N ARG A 107 -23.08 -2.26 -1.00
CA ARG A 107 -23.77 -1.57 -2.12
C ARG A 107 -23.79 -0.05 -1.95
N ASN A 108 -24.04 0.43 -0.74
CA ASN A 108 -24.10 1.87 -0.47
C ASN A 108 -22.69 2.40 -0.18
N GLY A 109 -22.31 3.50 -0.84
CA GLY A 109 -21.02 4.13 -0.61
C GLY A 109 -19.80 3.31 -1.08
N ALA A 110 -19.99 2.30 -1.92
CA ALA A 110 -18.94 1.39 -2.42
C ALA A 110 -17.71 2.13 -2.99
N LYS A 111 -17.96 3.23 -3.70
CA LYS A 111 -16.91 4.09 -4.25
C LYS A 111 -15.92 4.56 -3.19
N LEU A 112 -16.42 5.16 -2.11
CA LEU A 112 -15.59 5.64 -1.01
C LEU A 112 -14.93 4.46 -0.29
N TYR A 113 -15.66 3.38 -0.06
CA TYR A 113 -15.17 2.19 0.64
C TYR A 113 -13.94 1.58 -0.06
N PHE A 114 -14.06 1.24 -1.34
CA PHE A 114 -12.97 0.62 -2.10
C PHE A 114 -11.81 1.58 -2.34
N SER A 115 -12.08 2.88 -2.53
CA SER A 115 -11.01 3.88 -2.65
C SER A 115 -10.20 3.98 -1.35
N LEU A 116 -10.88 4.04 -0.20
CA LEU A 116 -10.23 4.13 1.10
C LEU A 116 -9.48 2.86 1.48
N LEU A 117 -9.98 1.67 1.14
CA LEU A 117 -9.23 0.43 1.35
C LEU A 117 -7.91 0.39 0.58
N LEU A 118 -7.90 0.87 -0.67
CA LEU A 118 -6.68 0.96 -1.46
C LEU A 118 -5.73 2.06 -0.95
N VAL A 119 -6.26 3.19 -0.47
CA VAL A 119 -5.43 4.21 0.22
C VAL A 119 -4.82 3.64 1.50
N LEU A 120 -5.59 2.89 2.28
CA LEU A 120 -5.13 2.22 3.49
C LEU A 120 -4.01 1.21 3.16
N GLU A 121 -4.18 0.42 2.10
CA GLU A 121 -3.14 -0.50 1.62
C GLU A 121 -1.84 0.25 1.31
N SER A 122 -1.90 1.33 0.52
CA SER A 122 -0.72 2.15 0.21
C SER A 122 -0.04 2.69 1.46
N ALA A 123 -0.81 3.23 2.41
CA ALA A 123 -0.29 3.76 3.66
C ALA A 123 0.42 2.68 4.50
N LEU A 124 -0.19 1.50 4.64
CA LEU A 124 0.41 0.36 5.35
C LEU A 124 1.72 -0.10 4.69
N LEU A 125 1.76 -0.16 3.36
CA LEU A 125 2.98 -0.53 2.64
C LEU A 125 4.11 0.48 2.85
N ILE A 126 3.79 1.79 2.90
CA ILE A 126 4.79 2.82 3.22
C ILE A 126 5.27 2.66 4.66
N VAL A 127 4.35 2.44 5.62
CA VAL A 127 4.70 2.23 7.04
C VAL A 127 5.69 1.07 7.20
N PHE A 128 5.45 -0.07 6.55
CA PHE A 128 6.36 -1.22 6.65
C PHE A 128 7.66 -1.04 5.87
N SER A 129 7.72 -0.17 4.88
CA SER A 129 8.94 0.08 4.10
C SER A 129 9.73 1.32 4.55
N ALA A 130 9.20 2.11 5.48
CA ALA A 130 9.85 3.31 5.99
C ALA A 130 11.14 3.00 6.75
N ARG A 131 12.20 3.77 6.47
CA ARG A 131 13.51 3.70 7.15
C ARG A 131 13.89 4.98 7.87
N ASP A 132 13.00 5.95 7.86
CA ASP A 132 13.10 7.19 8.61
C ASP A 132 11.93 7.29 9.58
N TRP A 133 12.20 7.67 10.84
CA TRP A 133 11.20 7.75 11.89
C TRP A 133 10.08 8.76 11.58
N SER A 134 10.41 9.85 10.88
CA SER A 134 9.45 10.90 10.54
C SER A 134 8.50 10.45 9.44
N LEU A 135 9.03 9.75 8.43
CA LEU A 135 8.22 9.15 7.37
C LEU A 135 7.29 8.08 7.94
N PHE A 136 7.83 7.20 8.80
CA PHE A 136 7.04 6.19 9.51
C PHE A 136 5.89 6.83 10.26
N TYR A 137 6.17 7.86 11.09
CA TYR A 137 5.16 8.51 11.92
C TYR A 137 4.04 9.15 11.09
N VAL A 138 4.39 9.94 10.06
CA VAL A 138 3.40 10.60 9.19
C VAL A 138 2.53 9.58 8.47
N CYS A 139 3.12 8.52 7.93
CA CYS A 139 2.36 7.48 7.22
C CYS A 139 1.54 6.61 8.18
N TRP A 140 2.01 6.41 9.41
CA TRP A 140 1.25 5.73 10.45
C TRP A 140 -0.02 6.51 10.78
N GLU A 141 0.07 7.81 11.04
CA GLU A 141 -1.08 8.69 11.26
C GLU A 141 -2.02 8.73 10.04
N LEU A 142 -1.46 8.67 8.82
CA LEU A 142 -2.25 8.62 7.59
C LEU A 142 -3.18 7.39 7.53
N THR A 143 -2.80 6.26 8.14
CA THR A 143 -3.67 5.06 8.17
C THR A 143 -4.97 5.28 8.95
N LEU A 144 -4.97 6.22 9.91
CA LEU A 144 -6.14 6.50 10.74
C LEU A 144 -7.26 7.17 9.93
N ILE A 145 -6.94 7.96 8.90
CA ILE A 145 -7.93 8.67 8.10
C ILE A 145 -8.85 7.68 7.36
N PRO A 146 -8.34 6.72 6.55
CA PRO A 146 -9.19 5.69 5.95
C PRO A 146 -9.94 4.84 6.99
N LEU A 147 -9.27 4.43 8.07
CA LEU A 147 -9.87 3.57 9.08
C LEU A 147 -11.09 4.23 9.74
N PHE A 148 -11.00 5.52 10.07
CA PHE A 148 -12.11 6.27 10.66
C PHE A 148 -13.38 6.17 9.80
N PHE A 149 -13.27 6.45 8.49
CA PHE A 149 -14.41 6.39 7.57
C PHE A 149 -14.88 4.98 7.22
N LEU A 150 -14.00 3.98 7.35
CA LEU A 150 -14.36 2.58 7.11
C LEU A 150 -15.14 1.97 8.28
N ILE A 151 -14.87 2.41 9.52
CA ILE A 151 -15.52 1.90 10.74
C ILE A 151 -16.84 2.63 11.02
N ASP A 152 -16.95 3.92 10.71
CA ASP A 152 -18.18 4.72 10.90
C ASP A 152 -19.37 4.30 9.99
N ARG A 153 -19.23 3.22 9.23
CA ARG A 153 -20.25 2.70 8.31
C ARG A 153 -20.81 1.36 8.75
#